data_AF-B4QJP1-F1
#
_entry.id   AF-B4QJP1-F1
#
_cell.length_a   1.000
_cell.length_b   1.000
_cell.length_c   1.000
_cell.angle_alpha   90.00
_cell.angle_beta   90.00
_cell.angle_gamma   90.00
#
_symmetry.space_group_name_H-M   'P 1'
#
loop_
_entity.id
_entity.type
_entity.pdbx_description
1 polymer ?
#
loop_
_entity_poly.entity_id
_entity_poly.type
_entity_poly.pdbx_seq_one_letter_code
_entity_poly.pdbx_strand_id
1 'polypeptide(L)'
;MSSKPQYTLSEVDGDLFSAPSTYSLAHCVGADLAMGAGIAVQFKKVFGRLDELQAQQAGSGDIAVLKDDQRYIYYLRKNNVDKLAIPKIGCGIDGLEWEKVNGVLEYVFGQEPLEIVVYNFVPPQAK
;
A
#
# COMPACT_ATOMS: atom_id res chain seq x y z
N MET A 1 12.94 16.05 25.46
CA MET A 1 13.20 16.17 24.01
C MET A 1 12.54 14.97 23.35
N SER A 2 11.30 15.11 22.85
CA SER A 2 10.67 14.01 22.10
C SER A 2 11.20 14.08 20.67
N SER A 3 12.05 13.13 20.28
CA SER A 3 12.43 12.93 18.88
C SER A 3 11.16 12.82 18.05
N LYS A 4 10.96 13.72 17.08
CA LYS A 4 9.86 13.56 16.13
C LYS A 4 10.00 12.19 15.45
N PRO A 5 8.90 11.47 15.19
CA PRO A 5 8.96 10.27 14.38
C PRO A 5 9.60 10.63 13.05
N GLN A 6 10.63 9.89 12.68
CA GLN A 6 11.31 10.01 11.41
C GLN A 6 10.81 8.87 10.51
N TYR A 7 10.83 9.09 9.21
CA TYR A 7 10.53 8.06 8.22
C TYR A 7 11.28 6.76 8.54
N THR A 8 10.55 5.66 8.61
CA THR A 8 11.12 4.32 8.76
C THR A 8 10.56 3.41 7.68
N LEU A 9 11.44 2.63 7.05
CA LEU A 9 11.04 1.55 6.15
C LEU A 9 11.67 0.25 6.64
N SER A 10 10.85 -0.79 6.75
CA SER A 10 11.28 -2.14 7.12
C SER A 10 10.65 -3.17 6.21
N GLU A 11 11.27 -4.34 6.08
CA GLU A 11 10.73 -5.46 5.30
C GLU A 11 10.40 -6.64 6.23
N VAL A 12 9.28 -7.31 5.94
CA VAL A 12 8.84 -8.52 6.66
C VAL A 12 8.38 -9.57 5.67
N ASP A 13 8.67 -10.84 5.96
CA ASP A 13 8.17 -11.97 5.19
C ASP A 13 6.77 -12.35 5.69
N GLY A 14 5.79 -12.37 4.79
CA GLY A 14 4.41 -12.73 5.15
C GLY A 14 3.34 -12.22 4.19
N ASP A 15 2.10 -12.55 4.50
CA ASP A 15 0.94 -12.05 3.74
C ASP A 15 0.61 -10.60 4.15
N LEU A 16 0.58 -9.69 3.18
CA LEU A 16 0.21 -8.28 3.40
C LEU A 16 -1.15 -8.14 4.11
N PHE A 17 -2.10 -9.01 3.79
CA PHE A 17 -3.45 -8.95 4.37
C PHE A 17 -3.51 -9.40 5.83
N SER A 18 -2.40 -9.93 6.38
CA SER A 18 -2.23 -10.24 7.81
C SER A 18 -1.69 -9.07 8.62
N ALA A 19 -1.35 -7.94 7.98
CA ALA A 19 -0.88 -6.76 8.69
C ALA A 19 -1.91 -6.30 9.75
N PRO A 20 -1.46 -5.85 10.94
CA PRO A 20 -2.35 -5.38 11.99
C PRO A 20 -3.29 -4.27 11.49
N SER A 21 -4.49 -4.18 12.05
CA SER A 21 -5.46 -3.13 11.68
C SER A 21 -4.99 -1.70 12.02
N THR A 22 -3.92 -1.55 12.80
CA THR A 22 -3.25 -0.27 13.03
C THR A 22 -2.47 0.23 11.81
N TYR A 23 -2.23 -0.65 10.82
CA TYR A 23 -1.63 -0.29 9.54
C TYR A 23 -2.70 -0.06 8.49
N SER A 24 -2.52 1.02 7.75
CA SER A 24 -3.26 1.27 6.53
C SER A 24 -2.60 0.49 5.38
N LEU A 25 -3.39 -0.19 4.54
CA LEU A 25 -2.85 -0.93 3.39
C LEU A 25 -2.77 -0.02 2.16
N ALA A 26 -1.71 -0.14 1.36
CA ALA A 26 -1.61 0.54 0.07
C ALA A 26 -1.09 -0.39 -1.03
N HIS A 27 -1.62 -0.22 -2.26
CA HIS A 27 -1.11 -0.91 -3.45
C HIS A 27 -1.32 -0.06 -4.71
N CYS A 28 -0.54 -0.35 -5.76
CA CYS A 28 -0.73 0.26 -7.07
C CYS A 28 -1.91 -0.40 -7.82
N VAL A 29 -2.62 0.42 -8.59
CA VAL A 29 -3.71 0.02 -9.48
C VAL A 29 -3.60 0.77 -10.80
N GLY A 30 -4.15 0.17 -11.86
CA GLY A 30 -4.37 0.89 -13.12
C GLY A 30 -5.43 1.98 -12.96
N ALA A 31 -5.40 2.99 -13.83
CA ALA A 31 -6.35 4.10 -13.84
C ALA A 31 -7.81 3.66 -14.05
N ASP A 32 -8.02 2.48 -14.66
CA ASP A 32 -9.32 1.87 -14.86
C ASP A 32 -9.88 1.17 -13.61
N LEU A 33 -9.09 1.06 -12.54
CA LEU A 33 -9.40 0.33 -11.31
C LEU A 33 -9.87 -1.11 -11.57
N ALA A 34 -9.48 -1.73 -12.70
CA ALA A 34 -9.95 -3.06 -13.08
C ALA A 34 -9.50 -4.14 -12.09
N MET A 35 -8.31 -3.94 -11.48
CA MET A 35 -7.72 -4.81 -10.45
C MET A 35 -7.70 -6.30 -10.86
N GLY A 36 -7.43 -6.57 -12.14
CA GLY A 36 -7.55 -7.91 -12.73
C GLY A 36 -6.34 -8.83 -12.57
N ALA A 37 -5.22 -8.35 -12.02
CA ALA A 37 -4.00 -9.14 -11.86
C ALA A 37 -3.23 -8.83 -10.57
N GLY A 38 -2.32 -9.73 -10.19
CA GLY A 38 -1.42 -9.57 -9.05
C GLY A 38 -2.16 -9.40 -7.72
N ILE A 39 -1.57 -8.62 -6.81
CA ILE A 39 -2.13 -8.38 -5.48
C ILE A 39 -3.48 -7.64 -5.53
N ALA A 40 -3.75 -6.88 -6.59
CA ALA A 40 -4.99 -6.14 -6.76
C ALA A 40 -6.22 -7.07 -6.82
N VAL A 41 -6.07 -8.28 -7.39
CA VAL A 41 -7.13 -9.30 -7.37
C VAL A 41 -7.45 -9.72 -5.95
N GLN A 42 -6.43 -9.80 -5.08
CA GLN A 42 -6.62 -10.18 -3.69
C GLN A 42 -7.27 -9.05 -2.89
N PHE A 43 -6.93 -7.79 -3.13
CA PHE A 43 -7.66 -6.63 -2.57
C PHE A 43 -9.14 -6.66 -2.96
N LYS A 44 -9.44 -6.92 -4.25
CA LYS A 44 -10.81 -7.08 -4.75
C LYS A 44 -11.56 -8.22 -4.04
N LYS A 45 -10.91 -9.37 -3.83
CA LYS A 45 -11.51 -10.53 -3.15
C LYS A 45 -11.73 -10.29 -1.65
N VAL A 46 -10.78 -9.65 -0.98
CA VAL A 46 -10.82 -9.44 0.47
C VAL A 46 -11.77 -8.31 0.85
N PHE A 47 -11.75 -7.19 0.11
CA PHE A 47 -12.53 -6.00 0.49
C PHE A 47 -13.79 -5.79 -0.32
N GLY A 48 -13.89 -6.28 -1.58
CA GLY A 48 -15.13 -6.36 -2.37
C GLY A 48 -15.83 -5.05 -2.74
N ARG A 49 -15.44 -3.90 -2.18
CA ARG A 49 -16.14 -2.61 -2.25
C ARG A 49 -15.68 -1.74 -3.43
N LEU A 50 -15.77 -2.29 -4.64
CA LEU A 50 -15.30 -1.60 -5.85
C LEU A 50 -16.19 -0.41 -6.23
N ASP A 51 -17.49 -0.51 -6.00
CA ASP A 51 -18.44 0.57 -6.34
C ASP A 51 -18.14 1.84 -5.55
N GLU A 52 -17.82 1.70 -4.25
CA GLU A 52 -17.38 2.80 -3.38
C GLU A 52 -16.06 3.42 -3.84
N LEU A 53 -15.17 2.62 -4.43
CA LEU A 53 -13.90 3.09 -4.95
C LEU A 53 -14.08 3.85 -6.27
N GLN A 54 -14.90 3.33 -7.18
CA GLN A 54 -15.19 3.94 -8.47
C GLN A 54 -15.97 5.24 -8.32
N ALA A 55 -16.86 5.33 -7.32
CA ALA A 55 -17.62 6.54 -7.01
C ALA A 55 -16.73 7.74 -6.63
N GLN A 56 -15.46 7.50 -6.25
CA GLN A 56 -14.52 8.57 -5.91
C GLN A 56 -13.90 9.25 -7.14
N GLN A 57 -14.10 8.70 -8.35
CA GLN A 57 -13.65 9.27 -9.62
C GLN A 57 -12.16 9.67 -9.62
N ALA A 58 -11.31 8.90 -8.94
CA ALA A 58 -9.87 9.16 -8.89
C ALA A 58 -9.25 9.04 -10.29
N GLY A 59 -8.58 10.08 -10.77
CA GLY A 59 -7.80 10.07 -12.00
C GLY A 59 -6.39 9.49 -11.82
N SER A 60 -5.64 9.38 -12.92
CA SER A 60 -4.24 8.97 -12.89
C SER A 60 -3.39 9.95 -12.08
N GLY A 61 -2.80 9.47 -10.97
CA GLY A 61 -2.05 10.29 -10.03
C GLY A 61 -2.88 10.86 -8.87
N ASP A 62 -4.20 10.66 -8.90
CA ASP A 62 -5.12 10.92 -7.80
C ASP A 62 -5.29 9.71 -6.91
N ILE A 63 -5.99 9.94 -5.79
CA ILE A 63 -5.94 9.10 -4.62
C ILE A 63 -7.32 8.69 -4.23
N ALA A 64 -7.62 7.43 -4.52
CA ALA A 64 -8.76 6.78 -3.92
C ALA A 64 -8.44 6.41 -2.46
N VAL A 65 -9.46 6.39 -1.61
CA VAL A 65 -9.35 5.98 -0.20
C VAL A 65 -10.56 5.14 0.15
N LEU A 66 -10.34 3.91 0.63
CA LEU A 66 -11.40 3.07 1.16
C LEU A 66 -11.29 3.01 2.69
N LYS A 67 -12.33 3.42 3.42
CA LYS A 67 -12.37 3.27 4.87
C LYS A 67 -12.84 1.85 5.23
N ASP A 68 -12.10 1.14 6.08
CA ASP A 68 -12.39 -0.21 6.56
C ASP A 68 -12.32 -0.21 8.10
N ASP A 69 -13.48 -0.08 8.74
CA ASP A 69 -13.60 0.10 10.21
C ASP A 69 -12.74 1.27 10.75
N GLN A 70 -11.68 0.99 11.52
CA GLN A 70 -10.76 2.00 12.07
C GLN A 70 -9.54 2.30 11.18
N ARG A 71 -9.39 1.62 10.04
CA ARG A 71 -8.28 1.85 9.11
C ARG A 71 -8.76 2.40 7.78
N TYR A 72 -7.83 2.98 7.06
CA TYR A 72 -8.04 3.48 5.71
C TYR A 72 -7.10 2.73 4.76
N ILE A 73 -7.58 2.40 3.58
CA ILE A 73 -6.83 1.75 2.52
C ILE A 73 -6.56 2.85 1.50
N TYR A 74 -5.29 3.18 1.30
CA TYR A 74 -4.90 4.34 0.51
C TYR A 74 -4.44 3.96 -0.87
N TYR A 75 -4.90 4.75 -1.81
CA TYR A 75 -4.37 4.82 -3.14
C TYR A 75 -3.63 6.17 -3.33
N LEU A 76 -2.87 6.70 -2.34
CA LEU A 76 -1.71 7.60 -2.63
C LEU A 76 -1.55 9.10 -2.20
N ARG A 77 -2.23 9.72 -1.21
CA ARG A 77 -1.90 11.00 -0.43
C ARG A 77 -3.18 11.52 0.30
N LYS A 78 -3.00 12.15 1.48
CA LYS A 78 -3.95 13.10 2.11
C LYS A 78 -5.04 12.58 3.06
N ASN A 79 -4.72 11.76 4.08
CA ASN A 79 -5.53 11.71 5.33
C ASN A 79 -4.72 11.40 6.62
N ASN A 80 -3.56 12.05 6.85
CA ASN A 80 -2.80 11.90 8.12
C ASN A 80 -2.51 10.44 8.52
N VAL A 81 -1.95 9.67 7.61
CA VAL A 81 -1.47 8.31 7.88
C VAL A 81 -0.05 8.37 8.37
N ASP A 82 0.23 7.71 9.48
CA ASP A 82 1.57 7.56 10.04
C ASP A 82 2.11 6.13 9.92
N LYS A 83 1.27 5.14 9.54
CA LYS A 83 1.67 3.73 9.35
C LYS A 83 1.07 3.09 8.10
N LEU A 84 1.93 2.63 7.19
CA LEU A 84 1.57 1.97 5.94
C LEU A 84 2.14 0.55 5.87
N ALA A 85 1.32 -0.40 5.45
CA ALA A 85 1.77 -1.72 5.01
C ALA A 85 1.57 -1.82 3.50
N ILE A 86 2.65 -2.13 2.78
CA ILE A 86 2.66 -2.16 1.30
C ILE A 86 3.33 -3.44 0.78
N PRO A 87 3.01 -3.90 -0.43
CA PRO A 87 3.86 -4.87 -1.13
C PRO A 87 5.08 -4.15 -1.73
N LYS A 88 5.99 -4.90 -2.36
CA LYS A 88 7.00 -4.33 -3.27
C LYS A 88 6.33 -3.71 -4.50
N ILE A 89 5.89 -2.46 -4.36
CA ILE A 89 5.13 -1.74 -5.39
C ILE A 89 5.96 -1.57 -6.67
N GLY A 90 5.31 -1.74 -7.83
CA GLY A 90 5.95 -1.64 -9.14
C GLY A 90 6.89 -2.81 -9.51
N CYS A 91 7.24 -3.70 -8.58
CA CYS A 91 8.17 -4.81 -8.87
C CYS A 91 7.50 -6.04 -9.52
N GLY A 92 6.17 -6.07 -9.60
CA GLY A 92 5.43 -7.17 -10.20
C GLY A 92 5.33 -7.04 -11.72
N ILE A 93 4.17 -6.55 -12.19
CA ILE A 93 3.87 -6.44 -13.63
C ILE A 93 4.70 -5.34 -14.29
N ASP A 94 4.97 -4.25 -13.57
CA ASP A 94 5.71 -3.10 -14.11
C ASP A 94 7.23 -3.34 -14.16
N GLY A 95 7.72 -4.42 -13.53
CA GLY A 95 9.12 -4.85 -13.60
C GLY A 95 10.14 -3.85 -13.02
N LEU A 96 9.71 -2.94 -12.15
CA LEU A 96 10.59 -1.96 -11.53
C LEU A 96 11.53 -2.63 -10.53
N GLU A 97 12.78 -2.16 -10.47
CA GLU A 97 13.74 -2.59 -9.47
C GLU A 97 13.39 -1.98 -8.11
N TRP A 98 13.26 -2.84 -7.09
CA TRP A 98 12.88 -2.42 -5.74
C TRP A 98 13.81 -1.36 -5.15
N GLU A 99 15.12 -1.44 -5.41
CA GLU A 99 16.09 -0.45 -4.92
C GLU A 99 15.78 0.97 -5.43
N LYS A 100 15.38 1.11 -6.69
CA LYS A 100 14.98 2.39 -7.28
C LYS A 100 13.67 2.89 -6.66
N VAL A 101 12.71 2.00 -6.47
CA VAL A 101 11.42 2.32 -5.84
C VAL A 101 11.62 2.77 -4.40
N ASN A 102 12.45 2.05 -3.63
CA ASN A 102 12.80 2.40 -2.26
C ASN A 102 13.46 3.78 -2.19
N GLY A 103 14.40 4.07 -3.09
CA GLY A 103 15.02 5.41 -3.19
C GLY A 103 14.01 6.52 -3.47
N VAL A 104 12.97 6.25 -4.28
CA VAL A 104 11.88 7.21 -4.51
C VAL A 104 11.02 7.38 -3.25
N LEU A 105 10.69 6.30 -2.54
CA LEU A 105 9.93 6.38 -1.28
C LEU A 105 10.68 7.22 -0.24
N GLU A 106 11.98 7.01 -0.09
CA GLU A 106 12.83 7.80 0.81
C GLU A 106 12.91 9.27 0.36
N TYR A 107 13.07 9.53 -0.94
CA TYR A 107 13.08 10.90 -1.47
C TYR A 107 11.76 11.65 -1.21
N VAL A 108 10.63 10.96 -1.36
CA VAL A 108 9.29 11.56 -1.21
C VAL A 108 8.88 11.70 0.27
N PHE A 109 9.15 10.69 1.09
CA PHE A 109 8.63 10.58 2.45
C PHE A 109 9.68 10.72 3.55
N GLY A 110 10.97 10.83 3.22
CA GLY A 110 12.07 10.80 4.21
C GLY A 110 12.03 11.89 5.30
N GLN A 111 11.25 12.94 5.09
CA GLN A 111 11.05 14.03 6.06
C GLN A 111 9.71 13.94 6.80
N GLU A 112 8.85 12.98 6.44
CA GLU A 112 7.54 12.78 7.03
C GLU A 112 7.61 11.80 8.20
N PRO A 113 6.75 11.97 9.24
CA PRO A 113 6.63 11.02 10.34
C PRO A 113 5.84 9.78 9.91
N LEU A 114 6.41 8.98 9.00
CA LEU A 114 5.75 7.85 8.35
C LEU A 114 6.53 6.54 8.53
N GLU A 115 5.86 5.53 9.05
CA GLU A 115 6.36 4.15 9.12
C GLU A 115 5.80 3.34 7.95
N ILE A 116 6.68 2.74 7.15
CA ILE A 116 6.33 1.82 6.05
C ILE A 116 6.86 0.42 6.38
N VAL A 117 5.98 -0.57 6.33
CA VAL A 117 6.33 -1.99 6.40
C VAL A 117 6.04 -2.64 5.06
N VAL A 118 7.08 -3.20 4.45
CA VAL A 118 7.00 -3.84 3.14
C VAL A 118 6.87 -5.34 3.34
N TYR A 119 5.77 -5.90 2.86
CA TYR A 119 5.49 -7.33 2.94
C TYR A 119 6.05 -8.05 1.71
N ASN A 120 7.03 -8.91 1.95
CA ASN A 120 7.53 -9.86 0.99
C ASN A 120 6.60 -11.07 0.99
N PHE A 121 5.77 -11.17 -0.04
CA PHE A 121 4.85 -12.30 -0.16
C PHE A 121 5.63 -13.61 -0.23
N VAL A 122 5.47 -14.43 0.80
CA VAL A 122 5.93 -15.82 0.81
C VAL A 122 4.72 -16.69 0.50
N PRO A 123 4.69 -17.40 -0.65
CA PRO A 123 3.62 -18.33 -0.95
C PRO A 123 3.50 -19.35 0.19
N PRO A 124 2.28 -19.73 0.61
CA PRO A 124 2.12 -20.85 1.53
C PRO A 124 2.87 -22.05 0.95
N GLN A 125 3.82 -22.61 1.72
CA GLN A 125 4.46 -23.85 1.30
C GLN A 125 3.37 -24.90 1.14
N ALA A 126 3.25 -25.45 -0.07
CA ALA A 126 2.32 -26.53 -0.32
C ALA A 126 2.65 -27.68 0.65
N LYS A 127 1.66 -28.07 1.46
CA LYS A 127 1.72 -29.31 2.22
C LYS A 127 1.60 -30.51 1.28
#